data_AF-U2QE52-F1
#
_entry.id   AF-U2QE52-F1
#
_cell.length_a   1.000
_cell.length_b   1.000
_cell.length_c   1.000
_cell.angle_alpha   90.00
_cell.angle_beta   90.00
_cell.angle_gamma   90.00
#
_symmetry.space_group_name_H-M   'P 1'
#
loop_
_entity.id
_entity.type
_entity.pdbx_description
1 polymer ?
#
loop_
_entity_poly.entity_id
_entity_poly.type
_entity_poly.pdbx_seq_one_letter_code
_entity_poly.pdbx_strand_id
1 'polypeptide(L)'
;DYPTATVPAYHAYVVCPKTSGAKQLSIIIDGETTGIGGVKDGTTGLNGPVYDLQGRRVADRLDDAARHRLPAGVYIVGGRKVILK
;
A
#
# COMPACT_ATOMS: atom_id res chain seq x y z
N ASP A 1 -27.21 -18.39 5.94
CA ASP A 1 -26.23 -18.55 4.86
C ASP A 1 -24.85 -18.09 5.31
N TYR A 2 -23.89 -19.01 5.32
CA TYR A 2 -22.47 -18.68 5.52
C TYR A 2 -21.80 -18.62 4.14
N PRO A 3 -20.84 -17.72 3.92
CA PRO A 3 -20.09 -17.69 2.67
C PRO A 3 -19.38 -19.04 2.48
N THR A 4 -19.55 -19.66 1.31
CA THR A 4 -18.93 -20.95 0.95
C THR A 4 -17.45 -20.83 0.58
N ALA A 5 -16.90 -19.61 0.57
CA ALA A 5 -15.52 -19.37 0.23
C ALA A 5 -14.64 -19.36 1.49
N THR A 6 -13.63 -20.22 1.51
CA THR A 6 -12.50 -20.11 2.44
C THR A 6 -11.54 -19.05 1.91
N VAL A 7 -11.36 -17.97 2.67
CA VAL A 7 -10.42 -16.89 2.34
C VAL A 7 -9.23 -16.98 3.30
N PRO A 8 -7.98 -17.04 2.79
CA PRO A 8 -6.80 -16.96 3.65
C PRO A 8 -6.82 -15.70 4.51
N ALA A 9 -6.17 -15.74 5.66
CA ALA A 9 -6.01 -14.54 6.50
C ALA A 9 -5.42 -13.37 5.68
N TYR A 10 -5.82 -12.14 6.02
CA TYR A 10 -5.37 -10.89 5.39
C TYR A 10 -5.76 -10.71 3.90
N HIS A 11 -6.71 -11.50 3.40
CA HIS A 11 -7.26 -11.35 2.06
C HIS A 11 -8.74 -10.97 2.12
N ALA A 12 -9.18 -10.18 1.16
CA ALA A 12 -10.59 -9.89 0.90
C ALA A 12 -10.90 -10.23 -0.55
N TYR A 13 -12.12 -10.69 -0.81
CA TYR A 13 -12.60 -10.94 -2.17
C TYR A 13 -13.95 -10.26 -2.35
N VAL A 14 -14.23 -9.85 -3.59
CA VAL A 14 -15.51 -9.26 -3.99
C VAL A 14 -16.12 -10.16 -5.05
N VAL A 15 -17.38 -10.55 -4.87
CA VAL A 15 -18.14 -11.31 -5.87
C VAL A 15 -18.95 -10.32 -6.70
N CYS A 16 -18.62 -10.20 -7.98
CA CYS A 16 -19.42 -9.42 -8.92
C CYS A 16 -20.41 -10.35 -9.65
N PRO A 17 -21.73 -10.04 -9.64
CA PRO A 17 -22.69 -10.78 -10.45
C PRO A 17 -22.31 -10.73 -11.93
N LYS A 18 -22.35 -11.87 -12.63
CA LYS A 18 -21.96 -11.96 -14.05
C LYS A 18 -22.79 -11.07 -14.98
N THR A 19 -23.95 -10.60 -14.53
CA THR A 19 -24.88 -9.71 -15.25
C THR A 19 -24.57 -8.23 -15.06
N SER A 20 -23.71 -7.87 -14.10
CA SER A 20 -23.27 -6.48 -13.90
C SER A 20 -22.13 -6.16 -14.86
N GLY A 21 -22.35 -5.23 -15.78
CA GLY A 21 -21.32 -4.75 -16.70
C GLY A 21 -20.09 -4.15 -15.98
N ALA A 22 -18.97 -4.02 -16.70
CA ALA A 22 -17.64 -3.68 -16.19
C ALA A 22 -17.49 -2.34 -15.41
N LYS A 23 -18.56 -1.56 -15.21
CA LYS A 23 -18.52 -0.23 -14.58
C LYS A 23 -19.24 -0.11 -13.23
N GLN A 24 -19.68 -1.20 -12.59
CA GLN A 24 -20.52 -1.10 -11.38
C GLN A 24 -19.78 -1.29 -10.04
N LEU A 25 -18.47 -1.59 -10.04
CA LEU A 25 -17.72 -1.78 -8.80
C LEU A 25 -16.84 -0.56 -8.48
N SER A 26 -17.21 0.17 -7.44
CA SER A 26 -16.37 1.18 -6.79
C SER A 26 -16.05 0.68 -5.39
N ILE A 27 -14.76 0.46 -5.09
CA ILE A 27 -14.30 0.12 -3.75
C ILE A 27 -13.70 1.37 -3.14
N ILE A 28 -14.39 1.92 -2.16
CA ILE A 28 -13.92 3.05 -1.36
C ILE A 28 -13.58 2.48 0.02
N ILE A 29 -12.34 2.66 0.45
CA ILE A 29 -11.93 2.35 1.82
C ILE A 29 -12.06 3.66 2.59
N ASP A 30 -13.22 3.86 3.22
CA ASP A 30 -13.46 5.00 4.09
C ASP A 30 -12.67 4.80 5.40
N GLY A 31 -11.90 5.81 5.79
CA GLY A 31 -10.99 5.76 6.93
C GLY A 31 -9.51 5.66 6.54
N GLU A 32 -8.66 5.41 7.52
CA GLU A 32 -7.22 5.46 7.34
C GLU A 32 -6.69 4.12 6.79
N THR A 33 -6.46 4.04 5.47
CA THR A 33 -6.03 2.81 4.78
C THR A 33 -4.70 2.22 5.29
N THR A 34 -3.90 3.00 6.03
CA THR A 34 -2.49 2.66 6.32
C THR A 34 -1.97 3.12 7.67
N GLY A 35 -2.77 3.79 8.53
CA GLY A 35 -2.24 4.39 9.78
C GLY A 35 -1.32 5.61 9.57
N ILE A 36 -1.18 6.11 8.32
CA ILE A 36 -0.23 7.17 7.94
C ILE A 36 -0.69 8.59 8.32
N GLY A 37 -1.98 8.89 8.26
CA GLY A 37 -2.54 10.19 8.67
C GLY A 37 -2.29 10.53 10.15
N GLY A 38 -2.11 9.53 11.01
CA GLY A 38 -1.68 9.71 12.40
C GLY A 38 -0.19 10.03 12.59
N VAL A 39 0.63 9.90 11.54
CA VAL A 39 2.08 10.14 11.61
C VAL A 39 2.35 11.65 11.54
N LYS A 40 2.64 12.25 12.69
CA LYS A 40 3.03 13.67 12.76
C LYS A 40 4.44 13.87 12.19
N ASP A 41 4.69 15.02 11.57
CA ASP A 41 6.02 15.41 11.10
C ASP A 41 7.06 15.26 12.21
N GLY A 42 8.17 14.57 11.89
CA GLY A 42 9.26 14.27 12.83
C GLY A 42 9.05 13.04 13.72
N THR A 43 7.89 12.37 13.67
CA THR A 43 7.63 11.13 14.43
C THR A 43 8.37 9.93 13.84
N THR A 44 8.63 9.98 12.54
CA THR A 44 9.36 8.95 11.80
C THR A 44 10.69 9.51 11.31
N GLY A 45 11.76 8.74 11.47
CA GLY A 45 13.05 9.09 10.89
C GLY A 45 12.91 9.24 9.38
N LEU A 46 13.27 10.41 8.84
CA LEU A 46 13.25 10.70 7.39
C LEU A 46 14.12 9.71 6.59
N ASN A 47 15.08 9.08 7.27
CA ASN A 47 16.05 8.12 6.74
C ASN A 47 15.74 6.67 7.17
N GLY A 48 14.47 6.36 7.39
CA GLY A 48 14.02 5.01 7.75
C GLY A 48 14.02 4.03 6.56
N PRO A 49 13.71 2.75 6.82
CA PRO A 49 13.60 1.74 5.78
C PRO A 49 12.62 2.12 4.68
N VAL A 50 12.92 1.65 3.47
CA VAL A 50 12.10 1.85 2.27
C VAL A 50 11.29 0.59 2.03
N TYR A 51 9.98 0.73 1.89
CA TYR A 51 9.06 -0.36 1.58
C TYR A 51 8.37 -0.13 0.23
N ASP A 52 8.14 -1.20 -0.52
CA ASP A 52 7.23 -1.17 -1.67
C ASP A 52 5.74 -1.20 -1.22
N LEU A 53 4.81 -1.12 -2.17
CA LEU A 53 3.37 -1.16 -1.87
C LEU A 53 2.89 -2.52 -1.33
N GLN A 54 3.70 -3.58 -1.47
CA GLN A 54 3.45 -4.88 -0.88
C GLN A 54 3.99 -4.97 0.56
N GLY A 55 4.59 -3.90 1.08
CA GLY A 55 5.15 -3.85 2.43
C GLY A 55 6.49 -4.58 2.57
N ARG A 56 7.14 -4.98 1.47
CA ARG A 56 8.47 -5.59 1.51
C ARG A 56 9.53 -4.51 1.67
N ARG A 57 10.49 -4.74 2.57
CA ARG A 57 11.65 -3.85 2.74
C ARG A 57 12.60 -3.99 1.55
N VAL A 58 12.82 -2.91 0.82
CA VAL A 58 13.62 -2.89 -0.43
C VAL A 58 14.92 -2.08 -0.29
N ALA A 59 15.05 -1.26 0.75
CA ALA A 59 16.31 -0.59 1.10
C ALA A 59 16.32 -0.20 2.59
N ASP A 60 17.52 0.01 3.13
CA ASP A 60 17.68 0.53 4.49
C ASP A 60 17.29 2.01 4.62
N ARG A 61 17.47 2.77 3.54
CA ARG A 61 17.19 4.21 3.43
C ARG A 61 16.99 4.62 1.97
N LEU A 62 16.33 5.75 1.72
CA LEU A 62 16.14 6.32 0.37
C LEU A 62 17.22 7.37 0.04
N ASP A 63 18.47 6.92 -0.06
CA ASP A 63 19.61 7.73 -0.53
C ASP A 63 19.73 7.71 -2.07
N ASP A 64 20.70 8.44 -2.62
CA ASP A 64 20.88 8.53 -4.08
C ASP A 64 21.20 7.19 -4.73
N ALA A 65 21.97 6.33 -4.05
CA ALA A 65 22.24 4.98 -4.55
C ALA A 65 20.95 4.15 -4.65
N ALA A 66 20.06 4.23 -3.65
CA ALA A 66 18.75 3.59 -3.70
C ALA A 66 17.87 4.18 -4.82
N ARG A 67 17.85 5.51 -4.98
CA ARG A 67 17.09 6.20 -6.04
C ARG A 67 17.49 5.76 -7.45
N HIS A 68 18.76 5.42 -7.67
CA HIS A 68 19.22 4.94 -8.97
C HIS A 68 19.01 3.43 -9.21
N ARG A 69 18.79 2.65 -8.16
CA ARG A 69 18.62 1.18 -8.25
C ARG A 69 17.16 0.75 -8.23
N LEU A 70 16.32 1.49 -7.53
CA LEU A 70 14.90 1.21 -7.41
C LEU A 70 14.17 1.62 -8.70
N PRO A 71 13.25 0.79 -9.23
CA PRO A 71 12.37 1.19 -10.33
C PRO A 71 11.52 2.43 -9.98
N ALA A 72 11.05 3.16 -11.00
CA ALA A 72 10.07 4.21 -10.79
C ALA A 72 8.79 3.65 -10.15
N GLY A 73 8.22 4.38 -9.20
CA GLY A 73 7.07 3.89 -8.42
C GLY A 73 6.81 4.64 -7.12
N VAL A 74 5.87 4.11 -6.34
CA VAL A 74 5.52 4.64 -5.02
C VAL A 74 6.16 3.78 -3.94
N TYR A 75 6.84 4.44 -2.99
CA TYR A 75 7.51 3.82 -1.87
C TYR A 75 7.03 4.41 -0.55
N ILE A 76 7.13 3.64 0.53
CA ILE A 76 6.90 4.12 1.90
C ILE A 76 8.26 4.32 2.57
N VAL A 77 8.57 5.54 2.98
CA VAL A 77 9.82 5.91 3.68
C VAL A 77 9.47 6.65 4.95
N GLY A 78 9.81 6.08 6.09
CA GLY A 78 9.44 6.65 7.40
C GLY A 78 7.94 6.96 7.46
N GLY A 79 7.09 6.01 7.07
CA GLY A 79 5.62 6.20 7.08
C GLY A 79 5.07 7.18 6.05
N ARG A 80 5.86 7.72 5.12
CA ARG A 80 5.39 8.65 4.09
C ARG A 80 5.47 8.05 2.70
N LYS A 81 4.47 8.35 1.86
CA LYS A 81 4.47 7.99 0.44
C LYS A 81 5.43 8.91 -0.32
N VAL A 82 6.38 8.32 -1.03
CA VAL A 82 7.37 9.01 -1.87
C VAL A 82 7.28 8.47 -3.29
N ILE A 83 7.28 9.36 -4.27
CA ILE A 83 7.24 9.01 -5.69
C ILE A 83 8.66 9.09 -6.24
N LEU A 84 9.18 7.96 -6.73
CA LEU A 84 10.41 7.91 -7.51
C LEU A 84 10.05 7.97 -8.99
N LYS A 85 10.69 8.90 -9.72
CA LYS A 85 10.47 9.12 -11.15
C LYS A 85 11.57 8.47 -11.97
#